data_AF-A0A1F6NPT2-F1
#
_entry.id   AF-A0A1F6NPT2-F1
#
_cell.length_a   1.000
_cell.length_b   1.000
_cell.length_c   1.000
_cell.angle_alpha   90.00
_cell.angle_beta   90.00
_cell.angle_gamma   90.00
#
_symmetry.space_group_name_H-M   'P 1'
#
loop_
_entity.id
_entity.type
_entity.pdbx_description
1 polymer ?
#
loop_
_entity_poly.entity_id
_entity_poly.type
_entity_poly.pdbx_seq_one_letter_code
_entity_poly.pdbx_strand_id
1 'polypeptide(L)'
;MKYIFFSFLLIFSFVTFAPQALALDLGGDTLKNAADKGGYDKNTNETTLASNIGMVVNIILSIIGVLFTVLMVYAGYTWMVARGDETKIDKAKKIITASIIGLIITLGAYSITNFIIPRILDQTLAQVNSWLLFV
;
A
#
# COMPACT_ATOMS: atom_id res chain seq x y z
N MET A 1 16.83 22.27 20.43
CA MET A 1 15.60 21.44 20.61
C MET A 1 14.41 21.92 19.79
N LYS A 2 14.17 23.24 19.65
CA LYS A 2 13.03 23.82 18.90
C LYS A 2 12.97 23.42 17.41
N TYR A 3 14.11 23.29 16.73
CA TYR A 3 14.17 22.93 15.29
C TYR A 3 13.92 21.44 15.01
N ILE A 4 14.27 20.55 15.94
CA ILE A 4 13.99 19.11 15.84
C ILE A 4 12.49 18.83 16.00
N PHE A 5 11.83 19.54 16.92
CA PHE A 5 10.38 19.45 17.08
C PHE A 5 9.63 20.02 15.87
N PHE A 6 10.11 21.13 15.29
CA PHE A 6 9.52 21.75 14.10
C PHE A 6 9.72 20.90 12.83
N SER A 7 10.89 20.26 12.66
CA SER A 7 11.14 19.33 11.55
C SER A 7 10.30 18.05 11.66
N PHE A 8 10.13 17.52 12.88
CA PHE A 8 9.25 16.37 13.13
C PHE A 8 7.78 16.66 12.81
N LEU A 9 7.30 17.87 13.14
CA LEU A 9 5.93 18.31 12.87
C LEU A 9 5.67 18.54 11.37
N LEU A 10 6.66 19.05 10.63
CA LEU A 10 6.57 19.25 9.18
C LEU A 10 6.54 17.90 8.43
N ILE A 11 7.33 16.92 8.89
CA ILE A 11 7.30 15.55 8.36
C ILE A 11 5.98 14.85 8.72
N PHE A 12 5.45 15.05 9.93
CA PHE A 12 4.17 14.48 10.35
C PHE A 12 2.99 15.02 9.50
N SER A 13 2.99 16.32 9.18
CA SER A 13 2.00 16.90 8.27
C SER A 13 2.14 16.39 6.83
N PHE A 14 3.36 16.04 6.40
CA PHE A 14 3.61 15.44 5.08
C PHE A 14 3.20 13.96 5.01
N VAL A 15 3.23 13.24 6.13
CA VAL A 15 2.72 11.86 6.25
C VAL A 15 1.19 11.82 6.26
N THR A 16 0.53 12.80 6.88
CA THR A 16 -0.94 12.94 6.78
C THR A 16 -1.40 13.43 5.40
N PHE A 17 -0.51 14.08 4.65
CA PHE A 17 -0.68 14.43 3.24
C PHE A 17 0.06 13.47 2.30
N ALA A 18 0.49 12.31 2.80
CA ALA A 18 0.77 11.19 1.93
C ALA A 18 -0.57 10.84 1.28
N PRO A 19 -0.63 10.67 -0.05
CA PRO A 19 -1.86 10.20 -0.67
C PRO A 19 -2.24 8.94 0.09
N GLN A 20 -3.37 9.03 0.82
CA GLN A 20 -4.09 7.91 1.41
C GLN A 20 -3.91 6.76 0.45
N ALA A 21 -3.20 5.71 0.90
CA ALA A 21 -2.85 4.58 0.06
C ALA A 21 -4.13 4.18 -0.65
N LEU A 22 -4.22 4.52 -1.96
CA LEU A 22 -5.46 4.42 -2.71
C LEU A 22 -5.88 2.98 -2.48
N ALA A 23 -7.03 2.79 -1.83
CA ALA A 23 -7.57 1.46 -1.69
C ALA A 23 -7.59 0.91 -3.13
N LEU A 24 -6.88 -0.19 -3.35
CA LEU A 24 -6.94 -0.87 -4.62
C LEU A 24 -8.39 -1.33 -4.75
N ASP A 25 -9.20 -0.55 -5.45
CA ASP A 25 -10.54 -0.96 -5.80
C ASP A 25 -10.37 -2.08 -6.82
N LEU A 26 -10.39 -3.31 -6.31
CA LEU A 26 -10.34 -4.55 -7.08
C LEU A 26 -11.61 -4.77 -7.90
N GLY A 27 -12.31 -3.69 -8.26
CA GLY A 27 -13.65 -3.71 -8.82
C GLY A 27 -14.70 -4.10 -7.78
N GLY A 28 -14.55 -3.73 -6.51
CA GLY A 28 -15.53 -4.10 -5.47
C GLY A 28 -16.94 -3.58 -5.77
N ASP A 29 -17.03 -2.34 -6.25
CA ASP A 29 -18.30 -1.73 -6.66
C ASP A 29 -18.79 -2.24 -8.03
N THR A 30 -17.89 -2.54 -8.96
CA THR A 30 -18.27 -3.10 -10.28
C THR A 30 -18.73 -4.55 -10.17
N LEU A 31 -18.08 -5.36 -9.33
CA LEU A 31 -18.48 -6.73 -9.00
C LEU A 31 -19.79 -6.75 -8.20
N LYS A 32 -20.01 -5.82 -7.25
CA LYS A 32 -21.31 -5.67 -6.55
C LYS A 32 -22.44 -5.32 -7.52
N ASN A 33 -22.20 -4.41 -8.45
CA ASN A 33 -23.19 -4.05 -9.47
C ASN A 33 -23.44 -5.17 -10.49
N ALA A 34 -22.42 -5.97 -10.82
CA ALA A 34 -22.57 -7.16 -11.65
C ALA A 34 -23.34 -8.29 -10.94
N ALA A 35 -23.10 -8.48 -9.64
CA ALA A 35 -23.84 -9.42 -8.79
C ALA A 35 -25.32 -9.03 -8.66
N ASP A 36 -25.62 -7.73 -8.48
CA ASP A 36 -26.99 -7.19 -8.43
C ASP A 36 -27.73 -7.41 -9.76
N LYS A 37 -27.04 -7.20 -10.90
CA LYS A 37 -27.59 -7.51 -12.22
C LYS A 37 -27.74 -9.01 -12.49
N GLY A 38 -26.99 -9.85 -11.77
CA GLY A 38 -27.07 -11.31 -11.83
C GLY A 38 -28.10 -11.93 -10.88
N GLY A 39 -28.79 -11.13 -10.05
CA GLY A 39 -29.79 -11.60 -9.09
C GLY A 39 -29.21 -12.14 -7.78
N TYR A 40 -27.94 -11.87 -7.48
CA TYR A 40 -27.27 -12.27 -6.24
C TYR A 40 -27.37 -11.16 -5.19
N ASP A 41 -27.49 -11.54 -3.91
CA ASP A 41 -27.67 -10.59 -2.80
C ASP A 41 -26.43 -9.67 -2.67
N LYS A 42 -26.65 -8.37 -2.54
CA LYS A 42 -25.63 -7.32 -2.40
C LYS A 42 -24.79 -7.50 -1.13
N ASN A 43 -25.30 -8.32 -0.20
CA ASN A 43 -24.67 -8.71 1.06
C ASN A 43 -24.04 -10.10 1.04
N THR A 44 -24.07 -10.85 -0.07
CA THR A 44 -23.39 -12.15 -0.13
C THR A 44 -21.88 -11.98 -0.24
N ASN A 45 -21.16 -12.77 0.54
CA ASN A 45 -19.72 -12.65 0.76
C ASN A 45 -18.85 -13.13 -0.42
N GLU A 46 -19.40 -13.22 -1.63
CA GLU A 46 -18.76 -13.83 -2.80
C GLU A 46 -17.72 -12.88 -3.43
N THR A 47 -17.90 -11.56 -3.31
CA THR A 47 -16.88 -10.55 -3.67
C THR A 47 -15.96 -10.21 -2.48
N THR A 48 -16.22 -10.80 -1.31
CA THR A 48 -15.55 -10.46 -0.05
C THR A 48 -14.12 -10.95 -0.02
N LEU A 49 -13.72 -12.01 -0.72
CA LEU A 49 -12.31 -12.45 -0.65
C LEU A 49 -11.37 -11.37 -1.18
N ALA A 50 -11.60 -10.87 -2.39
CA ALA A 50 -10.77 -9.81 -2.96
C ALA A 50 -10.86 -8.51 -2.15
N SER A 51 -12.08 -8.06 -1.80
CA SER A 51 -12.29 -6.83 -1.05
C SER A 51 -11.71 -6.89 0.38
N ASN A 52 -11.89 -8.00 1.07
CA ASN A 52 -11.41 -8.21 2.43
C ASN A 52 -9.89 -8.43 2.46
N ILE A 53 -9.31 -9.12 1.45
CA ILE A 53 -7.85 -9.19 1.27
C ILE A 53 -7.30 -7.79 0.96
N GLY A 54 -7.94 -7.02 0.09
CA GLY A 54 -7.54 -5.64 -0.21
C GLY A 54 -7.55 -4.75 1.03
N MET A 55 -8.57 -4.86 1.88
CA MET A 55 -8.65 -4.15 3.16
C MET A 55 -7.56 -4.58 4.14
N VAL A 56 -7.34 -5.89 4.31
CA VAL A 56 -6.29 -6.43 5.19
C VAL A 56 -4.89 -6.01 4.72
N VAL A 57 -4.63 -6.10 3.41
CA VAL A 57 -3.38 -5.66 2.81
C VAL A 57 -3.18 -4.15 3.02
N ASN A 58 -4.22 -3.33 2.89
CA ASN A 58 -4.13 -1.89 3.11
C ASN A 58 -3.82 -1.55 4.58
N ILE A 59 -4.47 -2.21 5.54
CA ILE A 59 -4.18 -2.05 6.98
C ILE A 59 -2.72 -2.42 7.28
N ILE A 60 -2.26 -3.55 6.75
CA ILE A 60 -0.89 -4.02 6.94
C ILE A 60 0.11 -3.04 6.29
N LEU A 61 -0.16 -2.57 5.06
CA LEU A 61 0.68 -1.58 4.37
C LEU A 61 0.77 -0.26 5.13
N SER A 62 -0.34 0.21 5.70
CA SER A 62 -0.38 1.43 6.52
C SER A 62 0.53 1.31 7.74
N ILE A 63 0.42 0.19 8.48
CA ILE A 63 1.25 -0.07 9.66
C ILE A 63 2.73 -0.21 9.25
N ILE A 64 3.02 -0.87 8.13
CA ILE A 64 4.37 -1.01 7.58
C ILE A 64 4.96 0.36 7.24
N GLY A 65 4.23 1.23 6.54
CA GLY A 65 4.73 2.56 6.18
C GLY A 65 5.13 3.40 7.40
N VAL A 66 4.30 3.37 8.45
CA VAL A 66 4.60 4.05 9.71
C VAL A 66 5.83 3.42 10.41
N LEU A 67 5.90 2.09 10.45
CA LEU A 67 7.02 1.38 11.06
C LEU A 67 8.37 1.69 10.38
N PHE A 68 8.40 1.68 9.05
CA PHE A 68 9.59 2.05 8.26
C PHE A 68 10.00 3.50 8.52
N THR A 69 9.04 4.42 8.65
CA THR A 69 9.31 5.82 8.99
C THR A 69 9.98 5.95 10.37
N VAL A 70 9.47 5.24 11.38
CA VAL A 70 10.06 5.25 12.74
C VAL A 70 11.47 4.66 12.75
N LEU A 71 11.69 3.54 12.04
CA LEU A 71 13.01 2.93 11.90
C LEU A 71 14.01 3.85 11.20
N MET A 72 13.55 4.59 10.18
CA MET A 72 14.39 5.54 9.46
C MET A 72 14.81 6.72 10.35
N VAL A 73 13.91 7.23 11.18
CA VAL A 73 14.23 8.26 12.20
C VAL A 73 15.24 7.72 13.23
N TYR A 74 15.03 6.50 13.72
CA TYR A 74 15.96 5.86 14.68
C TYR A 74 17.36 5.64 14.08
N ALA A 75 17.42 5.19 12.82
CA ALA A 75 18.68 5.00 12.11
C ALA A 75 19.39 6.35 11.85
N GLY A 76 18.65 7.38 11.45
CA GLY A 76 19.18 8.74 11.28
C GLY A 76 19.74 9.31 12.58
N TYR A 77 19.01 9.14 13.69
CA TYR A 77 19.50 9.56 15.01
C TYR A 77 20.77 8.82 15.41
N THR A 78 20.81 7.49 15.22
CA THR A 78 21.97 6.67 15.52
C THR A 78 23.19 7.08 14.69
N TRP A 79 22.97 7.44 13.42
CA TRP A 79 24.02 7.94 12.53
C TRP A 79 24.58 9.29 13.01
N MET A 80 23.72 10.20 13.44
CA MET A 80 24.13 11.53 13.95
C MET A 80 24.87 11.45 15.29
N VAL A 81 24.55 10.48 16.15
CA VAL A 81 25.17 10.32 17.48
C VAL A 81 26.42 9.42 17.44
N ALA A 82 26.80 8.88 16.28
CA ALA A 82 27.90 7.94 16.17
C ALA A 82 29.28 8.51 16.56
N ARG A 83 29.48 9.85 16.61
CA ARG A 83 30.69 10.52 17.15
C ARG A 83 32.04 9.95 16.67
N GLY A 84 32.09 9.37 15.46
CA GLY A 84 33.31 8.75 14.90
C GLY A 84 33.47 7.24 15.16
N ASP A 85 32.52 6.60 15.84
CA ASP A 85 32.46 5.15 15.98
C ASP A 85 31.95 4.52 14.67
N GLU A 86 32.86 3.93 13.90
CA GLU A 86 32.56 3.28 12.61
C GLU A 86 31.50 2.18 12.74
N THR A 87 31.44 1.47 13.87
CA THR A 87 30.45 0.38 14.04
C THR A 87 29.02 0.91 14.11
N LYS A 88 28.83 2.09 14.73
CA LYS A 88 27.50 2.74 14.79
C LYS A 88 27.11 3.34 13.45
N ILE A 89 28.07 3.86 12.70
CA ILE A 89 27.85 4.38 11.35
C ILE A 89 27.44 3.24 10.41
N ASP A 90 28.17 2.12 10.43
CA ASP A 90 27.86 0.98 9.57
C ASP A 90 26.49 0.37 9.91
N LYS A 91 26.19 0.22 11.20
CA LYS A 91 24.89 -0.25 11.66
C LYS A 91 23.75 0.67 11.21
N ALA A 92 23.92 1.99 11.32
CA ALA A 92 22.90 2.95 10.87
C ALA A 92 22.71 2.90 9.35
N LYS A 93 23.80 2.82 8.57
CA LYS A 93 23.74 2.66 7.11
C LYS A 93 22.99 1.38 6.71
N LYS A 94 23.25 0.27 7.39
CA LYS A 94 22.59 -1.02 7.15
C LYS A 94 21.10 -0.97 7.42
N ILE A 95 20.66 -0.25 8.47
CA ILE A 95 19.24 -0.05 8.75
C ILE A 95 18.59 0.84 7.69
N ILE A 96 19.28 1.91 7.25
CA ILE A 96 18.79 2.81 6.19
C ILE A 96 18.61 2.05 4.87
N THR A 97 19.61 1.28 4.43
CA THR A 97 19.52 0.50 3.19
C THR A 97 18.45 -0.58 3.26
N ALA A 98 18.34 -1.30 4.38
CA ALA A 98 17.27 -2.27 4.59
C ALA A 98 15.88 -1.60 4.56
N SER A 99 15.75 -0.41 5.14
CA SER A 99 14.52 0.37 5.14
C SER A 99 14.11 0.80 3.72
N ILE A 100 15.07 1.27 2.92
CA ILE A 100 14.82 1.68 1.54
C ILE A 100 14.37 0.49 0.67
N ILE A 101 15.05 -0.65 0.81
CA ILE A 101 14.74 -1.86 0.04
C ILE A 101 13.32 -2.36 0.37
N GLY A 102 12.94 -2.41 1.65
CA GLY A 102 11.58 -2.83 2.03
C GLY A 102 10.50 -1.87 1.53
N LEU A 103 10.80 -0.56 1.45
CA LEU A 103 9.88 0.44 0.92
C LEU A 103 9.69 0.28 -0.59
N ILE A 104 10.78 0.03 -1.33
CA ILE A 104 10.76 -0.26 -2.77
C ILE A 104 9.96 -1.54 -3.07
N ILE A 105 10.17 -2.63 -2.31
CA ILE A 105 9.44 -3.88 -2.50
C ILE A 105 7.94 -3.67 -2.27
N THR A 106 7.57 -2.94 -1.22
CA THR A 106 6.16 -2.68 -0.89
C THR A 106 5.48 -1.87 -1.99
N LEU A 107 6.11 -0.79 -2.45
CA LEU A 107 5.61 0.03 -3.56
C LEU A 107 5.55 -0.77 -4.86
N GLY A 108 6.57 -1.60 -5.13
CA GLY A 108 6.64 -2.46 -6.30
C GLY A 108 5.51 -3.50 -6.32
N ALA A 109 5.28 -4.18 -5.21
CA ALA A 109 4.19 -5.16 -5.07
C ALA A 109 2.81 -4.50 -5.30
N TYR A 110 2.59 -3.32 -4.73
CA TYR A 110 1.36 -2.57 -4.95
C TYR A 110 1.19 -2.17 -6.44
N SER A 111 2.25 -1.65 -7.05
CA SER A 111 2.25 -1.23 -8.46
C SER A 111 1.98 -2.40 -9.42
N ILE A 112 2.59 -3.55 -9.17
CA ILE A 112 2.36 -4.79 -9.92
C ILE A 112 0.90 -5.21 -9.78
N THR A 113 0.36 -5.26 -8.56
CA THR A 113 -1.01 -5.69 -8.30
C THR A 113 -2.02 -4.81 -9.06
N ASN A 114 -1.83 -3.50 -9.03
CA ASN A 114 -2.69 -2.54 -9.75
C ASN A 114 -2.56 -2.63 -11.28
N PHE A 115 -1.44 -3.15 -11.79
CA PHE A 115 -1.23 -3.30 -13.23
C PHE A 115 -1.89 -4.56 -13.80
N ILE A 116 -1.91 -5.67 -13.04
CA ILE A 116 -2.43 -6.96 -13.52
C ILE A 116 -3.96 -7.01 -13.43
N ILE A 117 -4.57 -6.53 -12.35
CA ILE A 117 -5.98 -6.76 -12.04
C ILE A 117 -6.98 -6.14 -13.02
N PRO A 118 -6.87 -4.86 -13.44
CA PRO A 118 -7.79 -4.28 -14.42
C PRO A 118 -7.73 -4.99 -15.77
N ARG A 119 -6.56 -5.49 -16.17
CA ARG A 119 -6.38 -6.23 -17.43
C ARG A 119 -7.16 -7.55 -17.45
N ILE A 120 -7.28 -8.23 -16.32
CA ILE A 120 -8.01 -9.50 -16.19
C ILE A 120 -9.54 -9.25 -16.18
N LEU A 121 -9.98 -8.19 -15.51
CA LEU A 121 -11.39 -7.80 -15.46
C LEU A 121 -11.92 -7.36 -16.84
N ASP A 122 -11.18 -6.54 -17.58
CA ASP A 122 -11.57 -6.09 -18.92
C ASP A 122 -11.74 -7.25 -19.90
N GLN A 123 -10.83 -8.24 -19.86
CA GLN A 123 -10.93 -9.43 -20.71
C GLN A 123 -12.13 -10.31 -20.37
N THR A 124 -12.48 -10.40 -19.09
CA THR A 124 -13.63 -11.19 -18.64
C THR A 124 -14.95 -10.52 -19.02
N LEU A 125 -15.05 -9.19 -18.89
CA LEU A 125 -16.26 -8.43 -19.27
C LEU A 125 -16.48 -8.38 -20.79
N ALA A 126 -15.40 -8.30 -21.58
CA ALA A 126 -15.48 -8.37 -23.04
C ALA A 126 -16.07 -9.70 -23.54
N GLN A 127 -15.77 -10.80 -22.83
CA GLN A 127 -16.27 -12.13 -23.17
C GLN A 127 -17.74 -12.35 -22.76
N VAL A 128 -18.22 -11.69 -21.72
CA VAL A 128 -19.65 -11.72 -21.35
C VAL A 128 -20.49 -10.92 -22.36
N ASN A 129 -20.00 -9.76 -22.81
CA ASN A 129 -20.73 -8.93 -23.75
C ASN A 129 -20.85 -9.59 -25.13
N SER A 130 -19.88 -10.41 -25.55
CA SER A 130 -20.01 -11.15 -26.82
C SER A 130 -21.10 -12.21 -26.74
N TRP A 131 -21.29 -12.91 -25.62
CA TRP A 131 -22.35 -13.91 -25.46
C TRP A 131 -23.76 -13.31 -25.52
N LEU A 132 -23.94 -12.07 -25.04
CA LEU A 132 -25.20 -11.30 -25.15
C LEU A 132 -25.52 -10.81 -26.57
N LEU A 133 -24.57 -10.87 -27.51
CA LEU A 133 -24.83 -10.56 -28.92
C LEU A 133 -25.34 -11.78 -29.72
N PHE A 134 -25.31 -12.98 -29.12
CA PHE A 134 -25.72 -14.23 -29.76
C PHE A 134 -26.98 -14.87 -29.12
N VAL A 135 -27.56 -14.22 -28.09
CA VAL A 135 -28.84 -14.58 -27.44
C VAL A 135 -29.84 -13.46 -27.70
#